data_AF-A0A350DCQ9-F1
#
_entry.id   AF-A0A350DCQ9-F1
#
_cell.length_a   1.000
_cell.length_b   1.000
_cell.length_c   1.000
_cell.angle_alpha   90.00
_cell.angle_beta   90.00
_cell.angle_gamma   90.00
#
_symmetry.space_group_name_H-M   'P 1'
#
loop_
_entity.id
_entity.type
_entity.pdbx_description
1 polymer ?
#
loop_
_entity_poly.entity_id
_entity_poly.type
_entity_poly.pdbx_seq_one_letter_code
_entity_poly.pdbx_strand_id
1 'polypeptide(L)'
;MSDTAKPWTQPMPDAQFKLMRDILAAPSPVGLEGAMTYGVLKPYFESFAPSDWHLHQFKGNAGVVLDTHPGRDDMFKLMIIGHADKIRMQVRSIGEDGKIWINTDSFLPGVLIGHEVTLFSEDPEAPGSYRSIKGGTVEALGAIHFSDPAQRDGSKGIKKEQIYLDLQIHGENKKQQVLNLGVRPGDSIIFNRPIRPGFSPNTFYGAYLDNGLGCFVTAEVARLIAEA
;
A
#
# COMPACT_ATOMS: atom_id res chain seq x y z
N MET A 1 -4.86 39.49 -21.11
CA MET A 1 -4.32 38.36 -20.33
C MET A 1 -5.41 37.32 -20.31
N SER A 2 -5.18 36.14 -20.90
CA SER A 2 -6.20 35.10 -20.90
C SER A 2 -6.39 34.62 -19.46
N ASP A 3 -7.58 34.77 -18.92
CA ASP A 3 -8.09 33.93 -17.84
C ASP A 3 -8.24 32.50 -18.38
N THR A 4 -7.11 31.86 -18.69
CA THR A 4 -7.07 30.44 -18.99
C THR A 4 -7.48 29.74 -17.71
N ALA A 5 -8.64 29.09 -17.73
CA ALA A 5 -9.14 28.27 -16.65
C ALA A 5 -8.00 27.38 -16.14
N LYS A 6 -7.57 27.63 -14.90
CA LYS A 6 -6.47 26.90 -14.30
C LYS A 6 -6.89 25.45 -14.15
N PRO A 7 -6.07 24.44 -14.52
CA PRO A 7 -6.50 23.05 -14.52
C PRO A 7 -6.96 22.54 -13.12
N TRP A 8 -6.56 23.20 -12.05
CA TRP A 8 -6.98 22.91 -10.67
C TRP A 8 -8.31 23.57 -10.24
N THR A 9 -9.00 24.30 -11.12
CA THR A 9 -10.33 24.87 -10.83
C THR A 9 -11.47 23.93 -11.19
N GLN A 10 -11.18 22.83 -11.88
CA GLN A 10 -12.15 21.78 -12.20
C GLN A 10 -11.81 20.50 -11.42
N PRO A 11 -12.81 19.75 -10.95
CA PRO A 11 -12.57 18.45 -10.35
C PRO A 11 -11.95 17.49 -11.36
N MET A 12 -11.13 16.57 -10.85
CA MET A 12 -10.67 15.43 -11.63
C MET A 12 -11.87 14.64 -12.16
N PRO A 13 -11.93 14.30 -13.47
CA PRO A 13 -12.99 13.48 -14.02
C PRO A 13 -13.13 12.13 -13.29
N ASP A 14 -14.36 11.63 -13.17
CA ASP A 14 -14.66 10.40 -12.40
C ASP A 14 -13.85 9.18 -12.87
N ALA A 15 -13.61 9.04 -14.17
CA ALA A 15 -12.82 7.95 -14.72
C ALA A 15 -11.34 8.02 -14.28
N GLN A 16 -10.74 9.23 -14.31
CA GLN A 16 -9.38 9.45 -13.83
C GLN A 16 -9.29 9.25 -12.31
N PHE A 17 -10.29 9.74 -11.57
CA PHE A 17 -10.35 9.54 -10.13
C PHE A 17 -10.51 8.06 -9.76
N LYS A 18 -11.29 7.30 -10.54
CA LYS A 18 -11.41 5.85 -10.39
C LYS A 18 -10.08 5.15 -10.63
N LEU A 19 -9.35 5.49 -11.70
CA LEU A 19 -8.03 4.93 -11.95
C LEU A 19 -7.06 5.19 -10.78
N MET A 20 -6.99 6.43 -10.31
CA MET A 20 -6.17 6.81 -9.15
C MET A 20 -6.55 5.97 -7.92
N ARG A 21 -7.85 5.78 -7.68
CA ARG A 21 -8.36 4.92 -6.59
C ARG A 21 -7.96 3.47 -6.77
N ASP A 22 -8.04 2.91 -7.97
CA ASP A 22 -7.71 1.51 -8.25
C ASP A 22 -6.20 1.25 -8.04
N ILE A 23 -5.34 2.16 -8.51
CA ILE A 23 -3.89 2.13 -8.24
C ILE A 23 -3.64 2.15 -6.73
N LEU A 24 -4.23 3.11 -6.01
CA LEU A 24 -4.02 3.26 -4.58
C LEU A 24 -4.63 2.12 -3.75
N ALA A 25 -5.67 1.45 -4.25
CA ALA A 25 -6.30 0.30 -3.59
C ALA A 25 -5.53 -1.02 -3.79
N ALA A 26 -4.78 -1.17 -4.88
CA ALA A 26 -4.02 -2.38 -5.16
C ALA A 26 -2.99 -2.67 -4.06
N PRO A 27 -2.93 -3.88 -3.47
CA PRO A 27 -1.90 -4.24 -2.52
C PRO A 27 -0.49 -4.11 -3.11
N SER A 28 0.41 -3.41 -2.43
CA SER A 28 1.78 -3.27 -2.89
C SER A 28 2.78 -2.98 -1.77
N PRO A 29 2.77 -3.74 -0.65
CA PRO A 29 3.80 -3.54 0.37
C PRO A 29 5.18 -3.74 -0.23
N VAL A 30 6.20 -3.04 0.28
CA VAL A 30 7.61 -3.18 -0.15
C VAL A 30 7.98 -4.66 -0.35
N GLY A 31 8.42 -5.04 -1.54
CA GLY A 31 8.78 -6.40 -1.94
C GLY A 31 7.64 -7.26 -2.50
N LEU A 32 6.39 -6.79 -2.52
CA LEU A 32 5.22 -7.48 -3.07
C LEU A 32 4.34 -6.52 -3.91
N GLU A 33 4.95 -5.76 -4.81
CA GLU A 33 4.31 -4.68 -5.57
C GLU A 33 3.48 -5.17 -6.78
N GLY A 34 3.57 -6.46 -7.10
CA GLY A 34 3.01 -7.06 -8.32
C GLY A 34 1.52 -6.82 -8.54
N ALA A 35 0.72 -6.71 -7.48
CA ALA A 35 -0.72 -6.47 -7.66
C ALA A 35 -1.01 -5.05 -8.17
N MET A 36 -0.18 -4.05 -7.85
CA MET A 36 -0.29 -2.71 -8.44
C MET A 36 0.31 -2.68 -9.85
N THR A 37 1.54 -3.17 -10.01
CA THR A 37 2.27 -3.05 -11.28
C THR A 37 1.67 -3.93 -12.38
N TYR A 38 1.48 -5.22 -12.12
CA TYR A 38 0.92 -6.16 -13.09
C TYR A 38 -0.61 -6.20 -13.07
N GLY A 39 -1.23 -5.98 -11.91
CA GLY A 39 -2.68 -6.05 -11.76
C GLY A 39 -3.43 -4.78 -12.16
N VAL A 40 -2.79 -3.60 -12.14
CA VAL A 40 -3.43 -2.32 -12.48
C VAL A 40 -2.68 -1.56 -13.56
N LEU A 41 -1.40 -1.26 -13.36
CA LEU A 41 -0.65 -0.38 -14.27
C LEU A 41 -0.43 -1.02 -15.65
N LYS A 42 -0.02 -2.29 -15.71
CA LYS A 42 0.20 -3.00 -16.98
C LYS A 42 -1.06 -3.05 -17.85
N PRO A 43 -2.23 -3.51 -17.36
CA PRO A 43 -3.47 -3.47 -18.12
C PRO A 43 -3.87 -2.07 -18.56
N TYR A 44 -3.63 -1.06 -17.70
CA TYR A 44 -3.91 0.33 -18.04
C TYR A 44 -3.03 0.81 -19.21
N PHE A 45 -1.72 0.57 -19.17
CA PHE A 45 -0.81 0.87 -20.27
C PHE A 45 -1.21 0.17 -21.57
N GLU A 46 -1.52 -1.13 -21.49
CA GLU A 46 -1.93 -1.93 -22.66
C GLU A 46 -3.25 -1.43 -23.30
N SER A 47 -4.08 -0.68 -22.56
CA SER A 47 -5.34 -0.15 -23.09
C SER A 47 -5.19 1.04 -24.05
N PHE A 48 -4.06 1.73 -24.03
CA PHE A 48 -3.84 2.94 -24.85
C PHE A 48 -2.51 2.95 -25.61
N ALA A 49 -1.51 2.15 -25.19
CA ALA A 49 -0.18 2.18 -25.78
C ALA A 49 -0.23 1.78 -27.28
N PRO A 50 0.36 2.58 -28.17
CA PRO A 50 0.59 2.20 -29.56
C PRO A 50 1.35 0.87 -29.70
N SER A 51 1.16 0.17 -30.81
CA SER A 51 1.75 -1.16 -31.03
C SER A 51 3.27 -1.18 -31.12
N ASP A 52 3.90 -0.03 -31.39
CA ASP A 52 5.34 0.16 -31.43
C ASP A 52 5.96 0.53 -30.08
N TRP A 53 5.14 0.75 -29.03
CA TRP A 53 5.63 0.88 -27.66
C TRP A 53 5.86 -0.50 -27.04
N HIS A 54 6.73 -0.56 -26.02
CA HIS A 54 7.07 -1.82 -25.35
C HIS A 54 7.01 -1.72 -23.83
N LEU A 55 6.30 -2.64 -23.18
CA LEU A 55 6.29 -2.76 -21.72
C LEU A 55 7.36 -3.77 -21.26
N HIS A 56 8.42 -3.28 -20.65
CA HIS A 56 9.50 -4.09 -20.10
C HIS A 56 9.17 -4.58 -18.69
N GLN A 57 9.52 -5.85 -18.43
CA GLN A 57 9.45 -6.49 -17.11
C GLN A 57 10.82 -7.06 -16.76
N PHE A 58 11.17 -7.02 -15.48
CA PHE A 58 12.49 -7.43 -15.00
C PHE A 58 12.39 -8.66 -14.10
N LYS A 59 13.18 -9.70 -14.38
CA LYS A 59 13.19 -10.89 -13.53
C LYS A 59 13.69 -10.53 -12.12
N GLY A 60 12.91 -10.86 -11.11
CA GLY A 60 13.24 -10.60 -9.70
C GLY A 60 12.85 -9.20 -9.19
N ASN A 61 12.16 -8.38 -9.99
CA ASN A 61 11.62 -7.09 -9.57
C ASN A 61 10.20 -6.93 -10.14
N ALA A 62 9.25 -6.50 -9.31
CA ALA A 62 7.86 -6.27 -9.72
C ALA A 62 7.67 -5.00 -10.58
N GLY A 63 8.71 -4.18 -10.77
CA GLY A 63 8.70 -2.96 -11.56
C GLY A 63 8.45 -3.21 -13.05
N VAL A 64 7.81 -2.23 -13.68
CA VAL A 64 7.52 -2.19 -15.12
C VAL A 64 8.03 -0.88 -15.72
N VAL A 65 8.47 -0.91 -16.97
CA VAL A 65 8.87 0.29 -17.72
C VAL A 65 8.13 0.30 -19.05
N LEU A 66 7.34 1.33 -19.30
CA LEU A 66 6.74 1.58 -20.60
C LEU A 66 7.70 2.40 -21.46
N ASP A 67 8.30 1.76 -22.45
CA ASP A 67 9.23 2.33 -23.40
C ASP A 67 8.48 2.77 -24.65
N THR A 68 8.51 4.07 -24.93
CA THR A 68 7.75 4.69 -26.01
C THR A 68 8.48 4.64 -27.36
N HIS A 69 9.78 4.34 -27.37
CA HIS A 69 10.61 4.31 -28.58
C HIS A 69 11.66 3.19 -28.49
N PRO A 70 11.24 1.92 -28.43
CA PRO A 70 12.16 0.80 -28.24
C PRO A 70 13.23 0.77 -29.35
N GLY A 71 14.50 0.73 -28.95
CA GLY A 71 15.65 0.67 -29.87
C GLY A 71 16.14 2.02 -30.43
N ARG A 72 15.50 3.15 -30.10
CA ARG A 72 15.95 4.50 -30.51
C ARG A 72 16.94 5.11 -29.51
N ASP A 73 18.12 4.49 -29.42
CA ASP A 73 19.20 4.94 -28.54
C ASP A 73 19.85 6.27 -28.95
N ASP A 74 19.53 6.77 -30.15
CA ASP A 74 19.95 8.06 -30.67
C ASP A 74 19.17 9.25 -30.08
N MET A 75 18.03 8.99 -29.43
CA MET A 75 17.17 10.03 -28.85
C MET A 75 17.57 10.42 -27.42
N PHE A 76 17.27 11.66 -27.03
CA PHE A 76 17.36 12.06 -25.63
C PHE A 76 16.30 11.33 -24.80
N LYS A 77 16.72 10.66 -23.71
CA LYS A 77 15.84 9.84 -22.87
C LYS A 77 15.38 10.62 -21.64
N LEU A 78 14.06 10.64 -21.43
CA LEU A 78 13.43 11.14 -20.20
C LEU A 78 12.79 9.96 -19.46
N MET A 79 13.09 9.81 -18.18
CA MET A 79 12.46 8.80 -17.32
C MET A 79 11.58 9.48 -16.26
N ILE A 80 10.29 9.18 -16.29
CA ILE A 80 9.31 9.63 -15.29
C ILE A 80 8.95 8.42 -14.43
N ILE A 81 9.06 8.57 -13.11
CA ILE A 81 9.02 7.43 -12.18
C ILE A 81 8.04 7.71 -11.04
N GLY A 82 7.11 6.78 -10.84
CA GLY A 82 6.40 6.57 -9.58
C GLY A 82 6.93 5.32 -8.89
N HIS A 83 7.06 5.35 -7.56
CA HIS A 83 7.37 4.13 -6.80
C HIS A 83 6.05 3.46 -6.38
N ALA A 84 5.97 2.15 -6.61
CA ALA A 84 4.75 1.37 -6.41
C ALA A 84 4.64 0.80 -5.00
N ASP A 85 5.77 0.76 -4.29
CA ASP A 85 5.85 0.19 -2.96
C ASP A 85 5.15 1.06 -1.91
N LYS A 86 4.55 0.37 -0.97
CA LYS A 86 3.88 0.96 0.19
C LYS A 86 4.68 0.60 1.41
N ILE A 87 5.00 1.60 2.22
CA ILE A 87 5.49 1.38 3.57
C ILE A 87 4.54 0.43 4.30
N ARG A 88 5.11 -0.53 5.01
CA ARG A 88 4.38 -1.64 5.62
C ARG A 88 4.74 -1.74 7.09
N MET A 89 3.94 -2.46 7.85
CA MET A 89 4.39 -3.12 9.07
C MET A 89 4.77 -4.57 8.71
N GLN A 90 5.49 -5.24 9.60
CA GLN A 90 5.90 -6.63 9.38
C GLN A 90 5.69 -7.48 10.63
N VAL A 91 5.19 -8.71 10.47
CA VAL A 91 5.08 -9.66 11.58
C VAL A 91 6.49 -9.96 12.11
N ARG A 92 6.70 -9.69 13.40
CA ARG A 92 7.95 -9.99 14.12
C ARG A 92 7.89 -11.36 14.77
N SER A 93 6.82 -11.62 15.52
CA SER A 93 6.64 -12.88 16.25
C SER A 93 5.18 -13.10 16.64
N ILE A 94 4.85 -14.34 16.99
CA ILE A 94 3.51 -14.72 17.47
C ILE A 94 3.65 -15.18 18.92
N GLY A 95 2.93 -14.52 19.82
CA GLY A 95 2.90 -14.85 21.25
C GLY A 95 2.01 -16.04 21.56
N GLU A 96 2.26 -16.70 22.70
CA GLU A 96 1.40 -17.80 23.21
C GLU A 96 -0.04 -17.35 23.48
N ASP A 97 -0.22 -16.05 23.75
CA ASP A 97 -1.52 -15.41 23.94
C ASP A 97 -2.25 -15.08 22.63
N GLY A 98 -1.69 -15.44 21.47
CA GLY A 98 -2.27 -15.17 20.15
C GLY A 98 -1.97 -13.78 19.61
N LYS A 99 -1.27 -12.91 20.36
CA LYS A 99 -0.86 -11.60 19.86
C LYS A 99 0.19 -11.74 18.77
N ILE A 100 0.04 -10.97 17.70
CA ILE A 100 0.99 -10.93 16.60
C ILE A 100 1.83 -9.67 16.77
N TRP A 101 3.02 -9.80 17.35
CA TRP A 101 3.91 -8.66 17.54
C TRP A 101 4.46 -8.20 16.19
N ILE A 102 4.50 -6.88 15.96
CA ILE A 102 4.89 -6.32 14.67
C ILE A 102 6.08 -5.37 14.78
N ASN A 103 6.89 -5.33 13.74
CA ASN A 103 7.78 -4.21 13.48
C ASN A 103 6.97 -3.11 12.79
N THR A 104 7.14 -1.87 13.26
CA THR A 104 6.41 -0.71 12.72
C THR A 104 7.00 -0.17 11.42
N ASP A 105 8.18 -0.66 11.00
CA ASP A 105 8.82 -0.44 9.68
C ASP A 105 8.47 0.91 9.00
N SER A 106 9.20 1.96 9.40
CA SER A 106 9.05 3.35 8.91
C SER A 106 7.78 4.10 9.33
N PHE A 107 6.84 3.48 10.06
CA PHE A 107 5.77 4.20 10.75
C PHE A 107 6.18 4.67 12.15
N LEU A 108 5.70 5.86 12.53
CA LEU A 108 5.70 6.29 13.92
C LEU A 108 4.71 5.43 14.72
N PRO A 109 5.10 4.82 15.86
CA PRO A 109 4.20 3.94 16.61
C PRO A 109 2.84 4.57 16.97
N GLY A 110 2.84 5.87 17.28
CA GLY A 110 1.62 6.60 17.65
C GLY A 110 0.59 6.76 16.53
N VAL A 111 0.98 6.60 15.25
CA VAL A 111 0.02 6.72 14.13
C VAL A 111 -0.67 5.41 13.78
N LEU A 112 -0.25 4.29 14.40
CA LEU A 112 -0.73 2.96 14.04
C LEU A 112 -1.95 2.52 14.88
N ILE A 113 -1.96 2.88 16.16
CA ILE A 113 -2.91 2.33 17.15
C ILE A 113 -4.36 2.65 16.74
N GLY A 114 -5.23 1.66 16.85
CA GLY A 114 -6.66 1.75 16.51
C GLY A 114 -6.97 1.70 15.01
N HIS A 115 -5.97 1.52 14.14
CA HIS A 115 -6.22 1.36 12.72
C HIS A 115 -6.50 -0.10 12.34
N GLU A 116 -7.49 -0.29 11.48
CA GLU A 116 -7.64 -1.53 10.74
C GLU A 116 -6.50 -1.72 9.74
N VAL A 117 -6.07 -2.96 9.59
CA VAL A 117 -5.01 -3.35 8.67
C VAL A 117 -5.38 -4.59 7.87
N THR A 118 -4.65 -4.80 6.78
CA THR A 118 -4.66 -6.03 5.99
C THR A 118 -3.31 -6.70 6.12
N LEU A 119 -3.32 -7.97 6.55
CA LEU A 119 -2.17 -8.85 6.63
C LEU A 119 -2.07 -9.67 5.34
N PHE A 120 -0.86 -9.81 4.79
CA PHE A 120 -0.58 -10.63 3.62
C PHE A 120 0.29 -11.80 4.02
N SER A 121 -0.21 -13.01 3.82
CA SER A 121 0.46 -14.26 4.16
C SER A 121 0.31 -15.29 3.05
N GLU A 122 1.27 -16.19 2.94
CA GLU A 122 1.24 -17.34 2.02
C GLU A 122 0.22 -18.38 2.49
N ASP A 123 -0.56 -18.93 1.56
CA ASP A 123 -1.58 -19.95 1.80
C ASP A 123 -0.93 -21.27 2.26
N PRO A 124 -1.18 -21.73 3.50
CA PRO A 124 -0.62 -22.97 3.98
C PRO A 124 -1.10 -24.19 3.19
N GLU A 125 -2.28 -24.11 2.57
CA GLU A 125 -2.84 -25.18 1.74
C GLU A 125 -2.38 -25.07 0.27
N ALA A 126 -1.79 -23.93 -0.13
CA ALA A 126 -1.31 -23.68 -1.49
C ALA A 126 -0.03 -22.81 -1.51
N PRO A 127 1.15 -23.38 -1.16
CA PRO A 127 2.42 -22.66 -1.18
C PRO A 127 2.69 -21.97 -2.53
N GLY A 128 3.20 -20.73 -2.47
CA GLY A 128 3.36 -19.81 -3.59
C GLY A 128 2.15 -18.90 -3.83
N SER A 129 0.97 -19.24 -3.29
CA SER A 129 -0.22 -18.39 -3.35
C SER A 129 -0.27 -17.46 -2.15
N TYR A 130 -0.35 -16.14 -2.37
CA TYR A 130 -0.50 -15.16 -1.30
C TYR A 130 -1.95 -14.70 -1.18
N ARG A 131 -2.42 -14.51 0.06
CA ARG A 131 -3.77 -14.03 0.35
C ARG A 131 -3.77 -12.86 1.32
N SER A 132 -4.88 -12.15 1.34
CA SER A 132 -5.14 -11.05 2.27
C SER A 132 -6.05 -11.50 3.41
N ILE A 133 -5.60 -11.31 4.64
CA ILE A 133 -6.39 -11.47 5.87
C ILE A 133 -6.78 -10.07 6.34
N LYS A 134 -8.09 -9.83 6.48
CA LYS A 134 -8.67 -8.52 6.81
C LYS A 134 -9.39 -8.56 8.16
N GLY A 135 -9.64 -7.38 8.73
CA GLY A 135 -10.39 -7.22 9.98
C GLY A 135 -9.52 -7.14 11.23
N GLY A 136 -8.20 -7.25 11.08
CA GLY A 136 -7.28 -7.06 12.19
C GLY A 136 -7.08 -5.59 12.54
N THR A 137 -6.83 -5.30 13.81
CA THR A 137 -6.52 -3.95 14.30
C THR A 137 -5.12 -3.90 14.90
N VAL A 138 -4.45 -2.76 14.74
CA VAL A 138 -3.17 -2.52 15.40
C VAL A 138 -3.41 -1.93 16.78
N GLU A 139 -2.89 -2.59 17.79
CA GLU A 139 -3.09 -2.28 19.20
C GLU A 139 -1.76 -2.12 19.95
N ALA A 140 -1.84 -1.58 21.16
CA ALA A 140 -0.71 -1.45 22.07
C ALA A 140 -1.15 -1.59 23.53
N LEU A 141 -0.18 -1.77 24.44
CA LEU A 141 -0.29 -1.61 25.91
C LEU A 141 -1.29 -2.49 26.68
N GLY A 142 -2.24 -3.17 26.04
CA GLY A 142 -3.38 -3.75 26.76
C GLY A 142 -4.19 -2.65 27.46
N ALA A 143 -4.68 -2.91 28.68
CA ALA A 143 -5.51 -1.93 29.38
C ALA A 143 -4.70 -0.75 29.97
N ILE A 144 -5.17 0.48 29.78
CA ILE A 144 -4.49 1.73 30.15
C ILE A 144 -4.11 1.84 31.64
N HIS A 145 -4.82 1.13 32.54
CA HIS A 145 -4.53 1.14 33.97
C HIS A 145 -3.24 0.40 34.34
N PHE A 146 -2.62 -0.32 33.39
CA PHE A 146 -1.29 -0.91 33.55
C PHE A 146 -0.16 -0.04 33.00
N SER A 147 -0.45 1.04 32.27
CA SER A 147 0.58 1.94 31.72
C SER A 147 1.21 2.81 32.81
N ASP A 148 2.48 3.20 32.66
CA ASP A 148 3.11 4.15 33.59
C ASP A 148 2.50 5.56 33.47
N PRO A 149 2.47 6.38 34.54
CA PRO A 149 1.86 7.71 34.50
C PRO A 149 2.35 8.60 33.35
N ALA A 150 3.65 8.56 33.04
CA ALA A 150 4.26 9.32 31.95
C ALA A 150 3.77 8.91 30.54
N GLN A 151 3.32 7.66 30.36
CA GLN A 151 2.67 7.26 29.12
C GLN A 151 1.24 7.79 29.02
N ARG A 152 0.56 7.94 30.16
CA ARG A 152 -0.83 8.40 30.22
C ARG A 152 -0.95 9.92 30.01
N ASP A 153 0.00 10.69 30.51
CA ASP A 153 0.04 12.15 30.31
C ASP A 153 0.65 12.59 28.96
N GLY A 154 1.19 11.64 28.20
CA GLY A 154 1.77 11.89 26.87
C GLY A 154 3.22 12.36 26.88
N SER A 155 3.86 12.51 28.05
CA SER A 155 5.28 12.86 28.16
C SER A 155 6.21 11.76 27.63
N LYS A 156 5.72 10.51 27.58
CA LYS A 156 6.42 9.35 27.03
C LYS A 156 5.54 8.63 26.01
N GLY A 157 6.04 8.48 24.79
CA GLY A 157 5.33 7.78 23.72
C GLY A 157 5.27 6.26 23.89
N ILE A 158 4.48 5.63 23.03
CA ILE A 158 4.44 4.17 22.88
C ILE A 158 5.70 3.70 22.16
N LYS A 159 6.36 2.69 22.71
CA LYS A 159 7.54 2.10 22.08
C LYS A 159 7.12 1.13 20.98
N LYS A 160 7.91 1.05 19.91
CA LYS A 160 7.66 0.14 18.78
C LYS A 160 7.52 -1.32 19.22
N GLU A 161 8.21 -1.73 20.29
CA GLU A 161 8.16 -3.10 20.79
C GLU A 161 6.82 -3.49 21.40
N GLN A 162 6.00 -2.50 21.77
CA GLN A 162 4.71 -2.68 22.44
C GLN A 162 3.54 -2.82 21.45
N ILE A 163 3.80 -2.69 20.14
CA ILE A 163 2.78 -2.73 19.10
C ILE A 163 2.54 -4.17 18.65
N TYR A 164 1.27 -4.55 18.54
CA TYR A 164 0.86 -5.85 18.03
C TYR A 164 -0.39 -5.71 17.14
N LEU A 165 -0.57 -6.67 16.25
CA LEU A 165 -1.79 -6.91 15.49
C LEU A 165 -2.68 -7.87 16.30
N ASP A 166 -3.94 -7.49 16.47
CA ASP A 166 -4.99 -8.34 17.03
C ASP A 166 -5.89 -8.87 15.90
N LEU A 167 -6.03 -10.19 15.84
CA LEU A 167 -6.95 -10.92 14.95
C LEU A 167 -8.13 -11.54 15.72
N GLN A 168 -8.38 -11.06 16.95
CA GLN A 168 -9.49 -11.47 17.81
C GLN A 168 -9.49 -12.98 18.13
N ILE A 169 -8.31 -13.60 18.17
CA ILE A 169 -8.13 -15.02 18.47
C ILE A 169 -8.41 -15.29 19.95
N HIS A 170 -9.29 -16.25 20.23
CA HIS A 170 -9.72 -16.60 21.57
C HIS A 170 -9.63 -18.13 21.84
N GLY A 171 -9.85 -18.53 23.09
CA GLY A 171 -9.81 -19.94 23.51
C GLY A 171 -8.41 -20.48 23.82
N GLU A 172 -8.24 -21.79 23.70
CA GLU A 172 -6.98 -22.50 23.93
C GLU A 172 -6.09 -22.55 22.68
N ASN A 173 -4.79 -22.77 22.86
CA ASN A 173 -3.82 -22.93 21.75
C ASN A 173 -3.82 -21.75 20.75
N LYS A 174 -4.00 -20.51 21.24
CA LYS A 174 -4.16 -19.30 20.42
C LYS A 174 -3.03 -19.10 19.41
N LYS A 175 -1.78 -19.30 19.82
CA LYS A 175 -0.62 -19.28 18.92
C LYS A 175 -0.76 -20.24 17.75
N GLN A 176 -1.18 -21.48 18.03
CA GLN A 176 -1.36 -22.49 16.99
C GLN A 176 -2.50 -22.10 16.04
N GLN A 177 -3.58 -21.49 16.54
CA GLN A 177 -4.65 -20.98 15.68
C GLN A 177 -4.11 -19.93 14.69
N VAL A 178 -3.29 -18.97 15.15
CA VAL A 178 -2.64 -17.99 14.26
C VAL A 178 -1.70 -18.66 13.24
N LEU A 179 -0.92 -19.65 13.67
CA LEU A 179 -0.03 -20.40 12.77
C LEU A 179 -0.81 -21.21 11.72
N ASN A 180 -1.98 -21.76 12.09
CA ASN A 180 -2.87 -22.47 11.17
C ASN A 180 -3.51 -21.53 10.15
N LEU A 181 -3.68 -20.25 10.49
CA LEU A 181 -4.02 -19.20 9.52
C LEU A 181 -2.84 -18.85 8.60
N GLY A 182 -1.74 -19.60 8.59
CA GLY A 182 -0.59 -19.38 7.71
C GLY A 182 0.27 -18.17 8.04
N VAL A 183 -0.02 -17.45 9.14
CA VAL A 183 0.74 -16.25 9.52
C VAL A 183 2.15 -16.64 9.98
N ARG A 184 3.17 -15.94 9.49
CA ARG A 184 4.59 -16.18 9.80
C ARG A 184 5.34 -14.88 10.05
N PRO A 185 6.43 -14.91 10.85
CA PRO A 185 7.39 -13.81 10.88
C PRO A 185 7.86 -13.43 9.48
N GLY A 186 7.88 -12.14 9.17
CA GLY A 186 8.19 -11.62 7.84
C GLY A 186 6.97 -11.21 7.01
N ASP A 187 5.77 -11.69 7.36
CA ASP A 187 4.54 -11.35 6.65
C ASP A 187 4.26 -9.84 6.69
N SER A 188 3.76 -9.32 5.57
CA SER A 188 3.54 -7.89 5.38
C SER A 188 2.18 -7.46 5.88
N ILE A 189 2.09 -6.27 6.46
CA ILE A 189 0.85 -5.69 6.93
C ILE A 189 0.77 -4.25 6.41
N ILE A 190 -0.38 -3.85 5.86
CA ILE A 190 -0.63 -2.46 5.42
C ILE A 190 -1.94 -1.94 6.00
N PHE A 191 -2.11 -0.63 6.09
CA PHE A 191 -3.37 0.00 6.49
C PHE A 191 -4.53 -0.40 5.59
N ASN A 192 -5.66 -0.71 6.20
CA ASN A 192 -6.95 -0.77 5.53
C ASN A 192 -7.59 0.64 5.52
N ARG A 193 -6.99 1.58 4.78
CA ARG A 193 -7.45 2.97 4.72
C ARG A 193 -7.64 3.39 3.27
N PRO A 194 -8.73 2.93 2.61
CA PRO A 194 -8.97 3.18 1.20
C PRO A 194 -9.22 4.65 0.91
N ILE A 195 -9.01 5.05 -0.35
CA ILE A 195 -9.31 6.41 -0.81
C ILE A 195 -10.82 6.65 -0.78
N ARG A 196 -11.22 7.74 -0.12
CA ARG A 196 -12.61 8.18 0.03
C ARG A 196 -12.74 9.67 -0.28
N PRO A 197 -13.88 10.13 -0.80
CA PRO A 197 -14.18 11.56 -0.89
C PRO A 197 -14.04 12.22 0.48
N GLY A 198 -13.45 13.41 0.50
CA GLY A 198 -13.29 14.21 1.70
C GLY A 198 -14.56 14.98 2.05
N PHE A 199 -14.53 15.61 3.22
CA PHE A 199 -15.63 16.46 3.68
C PHE A 199 -15.80 17.72 2.82
N SER A 200 -14.67 18.31 2.41
CA SER A 200 -14.67 19.50 1.55
C SER A 200 -14.82 19.10 0.07
N PRO A 201 -15.49 19.93 -0.76
CA PRO A 201 -15.58 19.69 -2.20
C PRO A 201 -14.20 19.49 -2.83
N ASN A 202 -14.11 18.56 -3.79
CA ASN A 202 -12.89 18.26 -4.55
C ASN A 202 -11.69 17.84 -3.69
N THR A 203 -11.95 17.27 -2.51
CA THR A 203 -10.92 16.67 -1.65
C THR A 203 -11.14 15.18 -1.50
N PHE A 204 -10.08 14.45 -1.16
CA PHE A 204 -10.14 13.03 -0.82
C PHE A 204 -9.10 12.72 0.26
N TYR A 205 -9.27 11.59 0.93
CA TYR A 205 -8.35 11.12 1.95
C TYR A 205 -8.19 9.60 1.89
N GLY A 206 -7.08 9.11 2.45
CA GLY A 206 -6.78 7.69 2.61
C GLY A 206 -5.30 7.51 2.93
N ALA A 207 -4.81 6.28 2.86
CA ALA A 207 -3.39 5.98 2.98
C ALA A 207 -2.70 5.87 1.61
N TYR A 208 -1.37 5.79 1.64
CA TYR A 208 -0.53 5.42 0.49
C TYR A 208 -0.55 6.36 -0.70
N LEU A 209 -0.85 7.64 -0.45
CA LEU A 209 -0.68 8.69 -1.46
C LEU A 209 0.78 8.77 -1.94
N ASP A 210 1.72 8.61 -1.00
CA ASP A 210 3.14 8.41 -1.27
C ASP A 210 3.42 6.93 -1.58
N ASN A 211 3.87 6.55 -2.78
CA ASN A 211 3.89 7.35 -4.02
C ASN A 211 2.96 6.76 -5.08
N GLY A 212 1.83 6.19 -4.65
CA GLY A 212 0.78 5.76 -5.57
C GLY A 212 0.27 6.92 -6.44
N LEU A 213 0.31 8.16 -5.95
CA LEU A 213 0.03 9.34 -6.76
C LEU A 213 1.09 9.57 -7.85
N GLY A 214 2.37 9.34 -7.58
CA GLY A 214 3.41 9.40 -8.61
C GLY A 214 3.25 8.31 -9.67
N CYS A 215 2.81 7.11 -9.28
CA CYS A 215 2.43 6.06 -10.24
C CYS A 215 1.27 6.51 -11.13
N PHE A 216 0.21 7.08 -10.53
CA PHE A 216 -0.93 7.64 -11.26
C PHE A 216 -0.51 8.75 -12.24
N VAL A 217 0.28 9.72 -11.79
CA VAL A 217 0.77 10.82 -12.63
C VAL A 217 1.62 10.30 -13.78
N THR A 218 2.55 9.38 -13.51
CA THR A 218 3.38 8.77 -14.56
C THR A 218 2.52 8.09 -15.61
N ALA A 219 1.47 7.40 -15.18
CA ALA A 219 0.58 6.69 -16.08
C ALA A 219 -0.32 7.61 -16.92
N GLU A 220 -0.87 8.67 -16.32
CA GLU A 220 -1.63 9.67 -17.07
C GLU A 220 -0.77 10.44 -18.06
N VAL A 221 0.49 10.75 -17.71
CA VAL A 221 1.42 11.39 -18.65
C VAL A 221 1.66 10.49 -19.86
N ALA A 222 1.85 9.19 -19.66
CA ALA A 222 2.00 8.24 -20.77
C ALA A 222 0.76 8.21 -21.68
N ARG A 223 -0.46 8.21 -21.10
CA ARG A 223 -1.71 8.28 -21.87
C ARG A 223 -1.79 9.57 -22.69
N LEU A 224 -1.49 10.71 -22.08
CA LEU A 224 -1.51 12.00 -22.76
C LEU A 224 -0.49 12.08 -23.91
N ILE A 225 0.68 11.44 -23.77
CA ILE A 225 1.67 11.36 -24.85
C ILE A 225 1.17 10.50 -26.01
N ALA A 226 0.46 9.41 -25.73
CA ALA A 226 -0.10 8.55 -26.78
C ALA A 226 -1.25 9.21 -27.56
N GLU A 227 -1.93 10.19 -26.96
CA GLU A 227 -3.05 10.93 -27.58
C GLU A 227 -2.63 12.21 -28.33
N ALA A 228 -1.38 12.65 -28.16
CA ALA A 228 -0.84 13.89 -28.75
C ALA A 228 -0.42 13.70 -30.21
#